data_AF-A0AAD4N413-F1
#
_entry.id   AF-A0AAD4N413-F1
#
_cell.length_a   1.000
_cell.length_b   1.000
_cell.length_c   1.000
_cell.angle_alpha   90.00
_cell.angle_beta   90.00
_cell.angle_gamma   90.00
#
_symmetry.space_group_name_H-M   'P 1'
#
loop_
_entity.id
_entity.type
_entity.pdbx_description
1 polymer ?
#
loop_
_entity_poly.entity_id
_entity_poly.type
_entity_poly.pdbx_seq_one_letter_code
_entity_poly.pdbx_strand_id
1 'polypeptide(L)'
;MNERLTVHKKGNSYILEDIRIRVVHKLHDTCPRATRLDAENYWIHQTISIYPFGLNDKFAGNNFLQICGIPQGGNASPILADLTLTAMEFRYMKNCSCTNLKRELSMSFRYIDDILCLSNVFHNEYTKIYGTTLELNKTSENTETAFLGLYIKIKDDEIQYETYDKTRDYKFKVIKYPKFDSCIPKNMAQLFRYIEVSDEQDRRRDNHRRNEC
;
A
#
# COMPACT_ATOMS: atom_id res chain seq x y z
N MET A 1 19.72 -6.44 29.14
CA MET A 1 19.03 -5.34 29.84
C MET A 1 18.32 -4.53 28.78
N ASN A 2 16.98 -4.56 28.78
CA ASN A 2 16.14 -4.12 27.66
C ASN A 2 15.93 -2.60 27.71
N GLU A 3 16.70 -1.84 26.93
CA GLU A 3 16.35 -0.45 26.67
C GLU A 3 15.50 -0.36 25.40
N ARG A 4 14.23 0.02 25.60
CA ARG A 4 13.27 0.31 24.53
C ARG A 4 13.15 1.83 24.38
N LEU A 5 13.56 2.34 23.22
CA LEU A 5 13.18 3.65 22.67
C LEU A 5 13.32 3.51 21.14
N THR A 6 12.37 3.96 20.31
CA THR A 6 12.16 5.38 20.03
C THR A 6 10.76 5.65 19.45
N VAL A 7 10.27 6.86 19.73
CA VAL A 7 9.00 7.48 19.36
C VAL A 7 9.04 8.08 17.95
N HIS A 8 7.94 7.97 17.18
CA HIS A 8 7.58 8.98 16.17
C HIS A 8 6.19 9.55 16.48
N LYS A 9 6.14 10.88 16.70
CA LYS A 9 4.95 11.65 17.07
C LYS A 9 4.22 12.21 15.83
N LYS A 10 2.91 12.03 15.77
CA LYS A 10 1.92 13.02 15.29
C LYS A 10 0.69 12.87 16.21
N GLY A 11 0.17 13.96 16.79
CA GLY A 11 -0.94 13.93 17.78
C GLY A 11 -2.22 13.27 17.23
N ASN A 12 -3.21 12.82 18.00
CA ASN A 12 -3.53 12.98 19.43
C ASN A 12 -3.85 11.59 20.03
N SER A 13 -3.36 11.34 21.25
CA SER A 13 -3.75 10.29 22.23
C SER A 13 -4.25 8.94 21.67
N TYR A 14 -3.36 7.94 21.65
CA TYR A 14 -3.71 6.53 21.54
C TYR A 14 -2.95 5.69 22.57
N ILE A 15 -3.59 4.63 23.06
CA ILE A 15 -3.17 3.78 24.19
C ILE A 15 -2.06 2.84 23.70
N LEU A 16 -1.17 2.40 24.60
CA LEU A 16 0.04 1.61 24.30
C LEU A 16 -0.22 0.31 23.50
N GLU A 17 -1.47 -0.15 23.46
CA GLU A 17 -1.92 -1.36 22.79
C GLU A 17 -2.05 -1.20 21.26
N ASP A 18 -2.10 0.04 20.73
CA ASP A 18 -2.21 0.33 19.29
C ASP A 18 -0.85 0.26 18.54
N ILE A 19 0.25 -0.04 19.24
CA ILE A 19 1.58 -0.12 18.65
C ILE A 19 1.80 -1.54 18.10
N ARG A 20 1.61 -1.74 16.78
CA ARG A 20 2.10 -2.94 16.10
C ARG A 20 3.62 -2.95 16.08
N ILE A 21 4.20 -3.73 16.99
CA ILE A 21 5.63 -3.92 17.16
C ILE A 21 6.19 -4.62 15.92
N ARG A 22 6.95 -3.92 15.07
CA ARG A 22 7.94 -4.59 14.20
C ARG A 22 9.10 -4.99 15.10
N VAL A 23 9.29 -6.29 15.32
CA VAL A 23 10.43 -6.80 16.08
C VAL A 23 11.67 -6.65 15.20
N VAL A 24 12.59 -5.80 15.62
CA VAL A 24 13.84 -5.54 14.94
C VAL A 24 14.97 -5.90 15.90
N HIS A 25 15.85 -6.83 15.51
CA HIS A 25 17.04 -7.14 16.29
C HIS A 25 18.20 -6.25 15.83
N LYS A 26 18.90 -5.63 16.78
CA LYS A 26 20.17 -4.97 16.51
C LYS A 26 21.22 -6.05 16.26
N LEU A 27 21.85 -6.02 15.09
CA LEU A 27 22.99 -6.89 14.83
C LEU A 27 24.21 -6.34 15.57
N HIS A 28 24.80 -7.16 16.44
CA HIS A 28 26.16 -6.92 16.92
C HIS A 28 27.15 -7.38 15.83
N ASP A 29 28.28 -6.69 15.71
CA ASP A 29 29.28 -6.85 14.62
C ASP A 29 29.92 -8.26 14.49
N THR A 30 29.48 -9.26 15.26
CA THR A 30 30.13 -10.57 15.38
C THR A 30 29.30 -11.77 14.89
N CYS A 31 28.12 -11.59 14.28
CA CYS A 31 27.31 -12.73 13.84
C CYS A 31 27.97 -13.48 12.65
N PRO A 32 28.34 -14.77 12.79
CA PRO A 32 29.02 -15.52 11.73
C PRO A 32 28.13 -15.73 10.51
N ARG A 33 28.73 -15.69 9.32
CA ARG A 33 28.03 -15.81 8.02
C ARG A 33 27.31 -17.16 7.82
N ALA A 34 27.78 -18.22 8.49
CA ALA A 34 27.25 -19.58 8.36
C ALA A 34 25.86 -19.76 9.00
N THR A 35 25.64 -19.23 10.21
CA THR A 35 24.34 -19.29 10.89
C THR A 35 23.24 -18.51 10.16
N ARG A 36 23.63 -17.51 9.36
CA ARG A 36 22.71 -16.76 8.51
C ARG A 36 22.19 -17.60 7.33
N LEU A 37 23.07 -18.38 6.69
CA LEU A 37 22.71 -19.25 5.57
C LEU A 37 21.77 -20.38 6.02
N ASP A 38 22.03 -20.96 7.20
CA ASP A 38 21.20 -22.04 7.75
C ASP A 38 19.79 -21.55 8.12
N ALA A 39 19.68 -20.32 8.63
CA ALA A 39 18.39 -19.69 8.89
C ALA A 39 17.63 -19.37 7.59
N GLU A 40 18.31 -18.83 6.57
CA GLU A 40 17.71 -18.56 5.26
C GLU A 40 17.15 -19.83 4.61
N ASN A 41 17.91 -20.93 4.66
CA ASN A 41 17.46 -22.24 4.16
C ASN A 41 16.24 -22.78 4.91
N TYR A 42 16.18 -22.64 6.24
CA TYR A 42 15.03 -23.06 7.05
C TYR A 42 13.74 -22.34 6.62
N TRP A 43 13.78 -21.00 6.48
CA TRP A 43 12.58 -20.22 6.17
C TRP A 43 12.10 -20.43 4.73
N ILE A 44 13.01 -20.45 3.75
CA ILE A 44 12.66 -20.67 2.35
C ILE A 44 11.98 -22.03 2.16
N HIS A 45 12.55 -23.09 2.76
CA HIS A 45 12.07 -24.45 2.53
C HIS A 45 10.88 -24.84 3.42
N GLN A 46 10.78 -24.31 4.64
CA GLN A 46 9.75 -24.73 5.59
C GLN A 46 8.51 -23.81 5.62
N THR A 47 8.68 -22.51 5.31
CA THR A 47 7.56 -21.55 5.34
C THR A 47 7.04 -21.13 3.96
N ILE A 48 7.73 -21.51 2.88
CA ILE A 48 7.35 -21.15 1.50
C ILE A 48 7.21 -19.62 1.34
N SER A 49 7.94 -18.86 2.16
CA SER A 49 8.09 -17.42 2.05
C SER A 49 9.23 -17.14 1.07
N ILE A 50 8.94 -16.42 -0.02
CA ILE A 50 9.92 -16.04 -1.05
C ILE A 50 10.95 -15.02 -0.55
N TYR A 51 10.78 -14.46 0.67
CA TYR A 51 11.73 -13.48 1.19
C TYR A 51 12.88 -14.11 1.97
N PRO A 52 14.14 -13.95 1.51
CA PRO A 52 15.30 -14.21 2.33
C PRO A 52 15.39 -13.14 3.43
N PHE A 53 15.76 -13.62 4.61
CA PHE A 53 16.13 -12.83 5.77
C PHE A 53 17.17 -11.74 5.40
N GLY A 54 16.99 -10.52 5.90
CA GLY A 54 18.11 -9.60 6.11
C GLY A 54 18.40 -8.51 5.07
N LEU A 55 17.45 -7.61 4.87
CA LEU A 55 17.80 -6.22 4.59
C LEU A 55 18.29 -5.57 5.89
N ASN A 56 19.57 -5.19 5.91
CA ASN A 56 20.15 -4.36 6.96
C ASN A 56 19.64 -2.94 6.75
N ASP A 57 18.55 -2.57 7.41
CA ASP A 57 18.09 -1.19 7.37
C ASP A 57 19.04 -0.35 8.23
N LYS A 58 19.63 0.68 7.61
CA LYS A 58 20.46 1.65 8.32
C LYS A 58 19.58 2.76 8.86
N PHE A 59 19.43 2.82 10.18
CA PHE A 59 18.77 3.91 10.86
C PHE A 59 19.73 4.57 11.84
N ALA A 60 19.91 5.89 11.72
CA ALA A 60 20.85 6.66 12.54
C ALA A 60 22.26 6.03 12.64
N GLY A 61 22.78 5.51 11.51
CA GLY A 61 24.10 4.88 11.43
C GLY A 61 24.19 3.45 11.98
N ASN A 62 23.11 2.88 12.54
CA ASN A 62 23.08 1.51 13.05
C ASN A 62 22.39 0.56 12.06
N ASN A 63 22.89 -0.67 11.97
CA ASN A 63 22.28 -1.73 11.16
C ASN A 63 21.22 -2.49 11.97
N PHE A 64 20.06 -2.66 11.36
CA PHE A 64 18.92 -3.34 11.95
C PHE A 64 18.49 -4.52 11.08
N LEU A 65 18.22 -5.65 11.72
CA LEU A 65 17.73 -6.84 11.03
C LEU A 65 16.21 -6.84 11.00
N GLN A 66 15.65 -6.87 9.79
CA GLN A 66 14.23 -7.11 9.59
C GLN A 66 13.90 -8.60 9.76
N ILE A 67 13.09 -8.93 10.76
CA ILE A 67 12.70 -10.30 11.10
C ILE A 67 11.42 -10.73 10.37
N CYS A 68 10.52 -9.77 10.08
CA CYS A 68 9.23 -10.04 9.44
C CYS A 68 8.81 -8.88 8.53
N GLY A 69 8.06 -9.21 7.49
CA GLY A 69 7.48 -8.28 6.53
C GLY A 69 8.44 -7.88 5.41
N ILE A 70 7.90 -7.09 4.48
CA ILE A 70 8.63 -6.56 3.33
C ILE A 70 8.98 -5.10 3.63
N PRO A 71 10.24 -4.65 3.46
CA PRO A 71 10.60 -3.26 3.69
C PRO A 71 9.91 -2.34 2.67
N GLN A 72 9.34 -1.24 3.13
CA GLN A 72 8.70 -0.26 2.25
C GLN A 72 9.77 0.59 1.55
N GLY A 73 9.58 0.85 0.26
CA GLY A 73 10.52 1.65 -0.55
C GLY A 73 11.64 0.84 -1.23
N GLY A 74 11.72 -0.47 -1.01
CA GLY A 74 12.57 -1.35 -1.81
C GLY A 74 12.00 -1.57 -3.21
N ASN A 75 12.86 -1.61 -4.24
CA ASN A 75 12.42 -1.79 -5.63
C ASN A 75 11.63 -3.10 -5.86
N ALA A 76 12.01 -4.17 -5.16
CA ALA A 76 11.35 -5.47 -5.27
C ALA A 76 10.10 -5.60 -4.38
N SER A 77 9.93 -4.70 -3.43
CA SER A 77 8.91 -4.81 -2.38
C SER A 77 7.48 -4.85 -2.91
N PRO A 78 7.06 -3.98 -3.85
CA PRO A 78 5.70 -4.03 -4.39
C PRO A 78 5.40 -5.32 -5.13
N ILE A 79 6.35 -5.81 -5.94
CA ILE A 79 6.20 -7.04 -6.72
C ILE A 79 6.04 -8.24 -5.78
N LEU A 80 6.81 -8.28 -4.70
CA LEU A 80 6.78 -9.38 -3.75
C LEU A 80 5.49 -9.36 -2.90
N ALA A 81 5.00 -8.18 -2.52
CA ALA A 81 3.71 -8.05 -1.87
C ALA A 81 2.58 -8.55 -2.79
N ASP A 82 2.57 -8.08 -4.04
CA ASP A 82 1.56 -8.44 -5.03
C ASP A 82 1.57 -9.94 -5.37
N LEU A 83 2.75 -10.52 -5.58
CA LEU A 83 2.92 -11.96 -5.81
C LEU A 83 2.43 -12.79 -4.62
N THR A 84 2.73 -12.34 -3.40
CA THR A 84 2.31 -13.04 -2.17
C THR A 84 0.79 -13.06 -2.05
N LEU A 85 0.14 -11.90 -2.19
CA LEU A 85 -1.32 -11.80 -2.14
C LEU A 85 -1.96 -12.62 -3.27
N THR A 86 -1.44 -12.54 -4.48
CA THR A 86 -1.91 -13.34 -5.64
C THR A 86 -1.80 -14.84 -5.38
N ALA A 87 -0.70 -15.31 -4.78
CA ALA A 87 -0.52 -16.71 -4.46
C ALA A 87 -1.53 -17.20 -3.40
N MET A 88 -1.88 -16.36 -2.42
CA MET A 88 -2.89 -16.66 -1.40
C MET A 88 -4.29 -16.77 -2.03
N GLU A 89 -4.67 -15.79 -2.85
CA GLU A 89 -5.92 -15.79 -3.64
C GLU A 89 -6.02 -17.03 -4.53
N PHE A 90 -4.96 -17.35 -5.28
CA PHE A 90 -4.92 -18.52 -6.16
C PHE A 90 -5.09 -19.83 -5.38
N ARG A 91 -4.41 -20.00 -4.25
CA ARG A 91 -4.53 -21.20 -3.41
C ARG A 91 -5.96 -21.35 -2.89
N TYR A 92 -6.56 -20.26 -2.43
CA TYR A 92 -7.95 -20.27 -1.98
C TYR A 92 -8.91 -20.66 -3.12
N MET A 93 -8.77 -20.03 -4.29
CA MET A 93 -9.61 -20.30 -5.47
C MET A 93 -9.45 -21.72 -6.03
N LYS A 94 -8.24 -22.28 -5.96
CA LYS A 94 -7.95 -23.67 -6.36
C LYS A 94 -8.64 -24.67 -5.43
N ASN A 95 -8.63 -24.41 -4.13
CA ASN A 95 -9.18 -25.31 -3.12
C ASN A 95 -10.69 -25.11 -2.86
N CYS A 96 -11.26 -23.97 -3.28
CA CYS A 96 -12.68 -23.72 -3.20
C CYS A 96 -13.44 -24.71 -4.09
N SER A 97 -14.44 -25.41 -3.56
CA SER A 97 -15.28 -26.36 -4.31
C SER A 97 -16.55 -25.72 -4.88
N CYS A 98 -16.99 -24.59 -4.32
CA CYS A 98 -18.23 -23.92 -4.70
C CYS A 98 -18.03 -23.01 -5.92
N THR A 99 -18.60 -23.41 -7.07
CA THR A 99 -18.49 -22.64 -8.33
C THR A 99 -19.12 -21.24 -8.22
N ASN A 100 -20.23 -21.09 -7.50
CA ASN A 100 -20.87 -19.79 -7.30
C ASN A 100 -19.98 -18.83 -6.53
N LEU A 101 -19.33 -19.33 -5.47
CA LEU A 101 -18.40 -18.54 -4.66
C LEU A 101 -17.20 -18.08 -5.50
N LYS A 102 -16.64 -18.96 -6.35
CA LYS A 102 -15.57 -18.56 -7.28
C LYS A 102 -16.00 -17.45 -8.21
N ARG A 103 -17.20 -17.56 -8.78
CA ARG A 103 -17.75 -16.54 -9.68
C ARG A 103 -17.88 -15.20 -8.96
N GLU A 104 -18.38 -15.19 -7.74
CA GLU A 104 -18.53 -13.96 -6.97
C GLU A 104 -17.19 -13.33 -6.58
N LEU A 105 -16.23 -14.14 -6.11
CA LEU A 105 -14.90 -13.65 -5.78
C LEU A 105 -14.14 -13.13 -7.01
N SER A 106 -14.42 -13.67 -8.20
CA SER A 106 -13.83 -13.18 -9.45
C SER A 106 -14.28 -11.78 -9.85
N MET A 107 -15.32 -11.23 -9.21
CA MET A 107 -15.74 -9.83 -9.35
C MET A 107 -15.01 -8.88 -8.39
N SER A 108 -13.80 -9.26 -7.98
CA SER A 108 -12.91 -8.46 -7.13
C SER A 108 -11.68 -8.05 -7.95
N PHE A 109 -11.31 -6.78 -7.87
CA PHE A 109 -10.20 -6.18 -8.60
C PHE A 109 -9.18 -5.65 -7.60
N ARG A 110 -7.96 -6.16 -7.64
CA ARG A 110 -6.89 -5.75 -6.72
C ARG A 110 -5.80 -4.99 -7.47
N TYR A 111 -5.30 -3.94 -6.84
CA TYR A 111 -4.10 -3.23 -7.23
C TYR A 111 -3.19 -3.10 -6.01
N ILE A 112 -2.15 -3.93 -5.98
CA ILE A 112 -1.25 -4.06 -4.82
C ILE A 112 -2.06 -4.38 -3.55
N ASP A 113 -2.22 -3.42 -2.64
CA ASP A 113 -2.93 -3.52 -1.37
C ASP A 113 -4.38 -2.98 -1.42
N ASP A 114 -4.72 -2.21 -2.46
CA ASP A 114 -6.08 -1.72 -2.65
C ASP A 114 -6.94 -2.77 -3.38
N ILE A 115 -8.14 -3.05 -2.85
CA ILE A 115 -9.09 -3.98 -3.45
C ILE A 115 -10.48 -3.37 -3.62
N LEU A 116 -11.03 -3.50 -4.82
CA LEU A 116 -12.39 -3.13 -5.17
C LEU A 116 -13.21 -4.40 -5.36
N CYS A 117 -14.24 -4.58 -4.54
CA CYS A 117 -15.13 -5.74 -4.62
C CYS A 117 -16.55 -5.28 -4.95
N LEU A 118 -17.13 -5.87 -6.01
CA LEU A 118 -18.53 -5.63 -6.37
C LEU A 118 -19.50 -6.59 -5.67
N SER A 119 -18.99 -7.71 -5.13
CA SER A 119 -19.77 -8.64 -4.31
C SER A 119 -19.46 -8.47 -2.82
N ASN A 120 -20.52 -8.56 -2.00
CA ASN A 120 -20.42 -8.58 -0.54
C ASN A 120 -19.79 -9.88 0.00
N VAL A 121 -19.72 -10.94 -0.80
CA VAL A 121 -19.21 -12.25 -0.36
C VAL A 121 -17.71 -12.21 -0.05
N PHE A 122 -16.96 -11.35 -0.73
CA PHE A 122 -15.53 -11.17 -0.43
C PHE A 122 -15.30 -10.79 1.04
N HIS A 123 -16.13 -9.91 1.61
CA HIS A 123 -16.00 -9.48 3.00
C HIS A 123 -16.20 -10.62 4.01
N ASN A 124 -16.94 -11.67 3.65
CA ASN A 124 -17.14 -12.83 4.52
C ASN A 124 -16.00 -13.86 4.41
N GLU A 125 -15.23 -13.82 3.32
CA GLU A 125 -14.23 -14.83 3.00
C GLU A 125 -12.79 -14.33 3.12
N TYR A 126 -12.56 -13.01 3.23
CA TYR A 126 -11.20 -12.44 3.19
C TYR A 126 -10.25 -13.03 4.24
N THR A 127 -10.72 -13.34 5.46
CA THR A 127 -9.88 -13.96 6.50
C THR A 127 -9.45 -15.37 6.14
N LYS A 128 -10.22 -16.09 5.31
CA LYS A 128 -9.85 -17.41 4.80
C LYS A 128 -8.89 -17.31 3.62
N ILE A 129 -8.93 -16.21 2.86
CA ILE A 129 -8.00 -15.93 1.76
C ILE A 129 -6.65 -15.47 2.32
N TYR A 130 -6.65 -14.46 3.19
CA TYR A 130 -5.46 -13.73 3.65
C TYR A 130 -4.98 -14.09 5.06
N GLY A 131 -5.73 -14.93 5.78
CA GLY A 131 -5.46 -15.22 7.19
C GLY A 131 -5.95 -14.11 8.13
N THR A 132 -5.59 -14.23 9.40
CA THR A 132 -5.99 -13.29 10.47
C THR A 132 -4.98 -12.18 10.73
N THR A 133 -3.80 -12.25 10.13
CA THR A 133 -2.72 -11.27 10.30
C THR A 133 -2.88 -10.05 9.40
N LEU A 134 -3.58 -10.20 8.27
CA LEU A 134 -3.89 -9.12 7.35
C LEU A 134 -5.28 -8.57 7.66
N GLU A 135 -5.34 -7.28 7.93
CA GLU A 135 -6.59 -6.57 8.23
C GLU A 135 -7.09 -5.80 7.01
N LEU A 136 -8.38 -5.92 6.74
CA LEU A 136 -9.05 -5.19 5.69
C LEU A 136 -9.59 -3.87 6.26
N ASN A 137 -9.06 -2.75 5.79
CA ASN A 137 -9.57 -1.42 6.12
C ASN A 137 -10.64 -1.01 5.09
N LYS A 138 -11.91 -1.01 5.47
CA LYS A 138 -12.99 -0.54 4.60
C LYS A 138 -12.93 0.98 4.50
N THR A 139 -12.69 1.49 3.29
CA THR A 139 -12.58 2.92 2.99
C THR A 139 -13.79 3.47 2.22
N SER A 140 -14.76 2.62 1.88
CA SER A 140 -15.89 2.94 1.02
C SER A 140 -17.24 2.96 1.75
N GLU A 141 -18.20 3.68 1.17
CA GLU A 141 -19.62 3.51 1.46
C GLU A 141 -20.21 2.40 0.58
N ASN A 142 -21.40 1.89 0.90
CA ASN A 142 -21.94 0.71 0.21
C ASN A 142 -22.27 0.94 -1.28
N THR A 143 -22.55 2.19 -1.68
CA THR A 143 -22.98 2.54 -3.04
C THR A 143 -22.01 3.45 -3.78
N GLU A 144 -20.96 3.93 -3.11
CA GLU A 144 -19.98 4.83 -3.71
C GLU A 144 -18.60 4.66 -3.09
N THR A 145 -17.56 4.80 -3.93
CA THR A 145 -16.17 4.67 -3.51
C THR A 145 -15.23 5.39 -4.44
N ALA A 146 -14.06 5.75 -3.92
CA ALA A 146 -12.91 6.13 -4.73
C ALA A 146 -11.97 4.92 -4.88
N PHE A 147 -11.54 4.60 -6.10
CA PHE A 147 -10.58 3.53 -6.39
C PHE A 147 -9.65 3.95 -7.53
N LEU A 148 -8.33 4.01 -7.28
CA LEU A 148 -7.29 4.34 -8.26
C LEU A 148 -7.56 5.61 -9.12
N GLY A 149 -8.10 6.67 -8.50
CA GLY A 149 -8.40 7.93 -9.21
C GLY A 149 -9.73 7.91 -9.97
N LEU A 150 -10.55 6.88 -9.80
CA LEU A 150 -11.95 6.84 -10.21
C LEU A 150 -12.83 7.04 -8.98
N TYR A 151 -13.87 7.86 -9.12
CA TYR A 151 -15.01 7.87 -8.21
C TYR A 151 -16.10 7.03 -8.87
N ILE A 152 -16.57 6.01 -8.17
CA ILE A 152 -17.51 5.01 -8.67
C ILE A 152 -18.77 5.13 -7.81
N LYS A 153 -19.94 5.18 -8.46
CA LYS A 153 -21.24 5.23 -7.81
C LYS A 153 -22.21 4.26 -8.46
N ILE A 154 -22.91 3.48 -7.65
CA ILE A 154 -23.97 2.58 -8.09
C ILE A 154 -25.30 3.29 -7.83
N LYS A 155 -26.07 3.53 -8.89
CA LYS A 155 -27.39 4.16 -8.82
C LYS A 155 -28.32 3.49 -9.84
N ASP A 156 -29.51 3.09 -9.40
CA ASP A 156 -30.53 2.48 -10.27
C ASP A 156 -30.00 1.24 -11.05
N ASP A 157 -29.19 0.40 -10.38
CA ASP A 157 -28.48 -0.75 -10.97
C ASP A 157 -27.47 -0.41 -12.09
N GLU A 158 -27.16 0.87 -12.30
CA GLU A 158 -26.12 1.34 -13.20
C GLU A 158 -24.86 1.80 -12.45
N ILE A 159 -23.69 1.53 -13.04
CA ILE A 159 -22.40 2.00 -12.53
C ILE A 159 -22.07 3.31 -13.23
N GLN A 160 -22.08 4.40 -12.47
CA GLN A 160 -21.59 5.71 -12.88
C GLN A 160 -20.17 5.92 -12.38
N TYR A 161 -19.31 6.54 -13.18
CA TYR A 161 -17.95 6.84 -12.78
C TYR A 161 -17.47 8.19 -13.30
N GLU A 162 -16.58 8.82 -12.53
CA GLU A 162 -15.90 10.06 -12.90
C GLU A 162 -14.46 10.07 -12.39
N THR A 163 -13.66 11.03 -12.86
CA THR A 163 -12.28 11.21 -12.38
C THR A 163 -12.29 11.78 -10.96
N TYR A 164 -11.62 11.08 -10.04
CA TYR A 164 -11.50 11.46 -8.64
C TYR A 164 -10.17 12.17 -8.38
N ASP A 165 -10.23 13.41 -7.90
CA ASP A 165 -9.08 14.16 -7.41
C ASP A 165 -9.10 14.19 -5.87
N LYS A 166 -8.33 13.30 -5.23
CA LYS A 166 -8.19 13.21 -3.77
C LYS A 166 -7.76 14.53 -3.12
N THR A 167 -7.18 15.46 -3.87
CA THR A 167 -6.81 16.77 -3.32
C THR A 167 -8.03 17.59 -2.89
N ARG A 168 -9.22 17.26 -3.41
CA ARG A 168 -10.50 17.91 -3.05
C ARG A 168 -11.00 17.52 -1.66
N ASP A 169 -10.55 16.38 -1.14
CA ASP A 169 -11.01 15.86 0.16
C ASP A 169 -10.33 16.55 1.35
N TYR A 170 -9.20 17.23 1.11
CA TYR A 170 -8.50 17.94 2.16
C TYR A 170 -9.19 19.25 2.52
N LYS A 171 -9.41 19.48 3.82
CA LYS A 171 -9.93 20.74 4.36
C LYS A 171 -8.95 21.92 4.27
N PHE A 172 -7.81 21.73 3.60
CA PHE A 172 -6.78 22.73 3.40
C PHE A 172 -6.38 22.76 1.93
N LYS A 173 -5.88 23.92 1.49
CA LYS A 173 -5.38 24.07 0.12
C LYS A 173 -4.17 23.17 -0.09
N VAL A 174 -4.33 22.14 -0.90
CA VAL A 174 -3.21 21.28 -1.32
C VAL A 174 -2.37 22.06 -2.33
N ILE A 175 -1.12 22.30 -1.94
CA ILE A 175 -0.12 22.89 -2.82
C ILE A 175 0.48 21.75 -3.66
N LYS A 176 0.09 21.66 -4.94
CA LYS A 176 0.57 20.61 -5.87
C LYS A 176 2.05 20.81 -6.25
N TYR A 177 2.46 22.07 -6.43
CA TYR A 177 3.83 22.43 -6.79
C TYR A 177 4.43 23.37 -5.75
N PRO A 178 5.67 23.11 -5.31
CA PRO A 178 6.33 24.00 -4.38
C PRO A 178 6.61 25.36 -5.04
N LYS A 179 6.62 26.42 -4.25
CA LYS A 179 6.92 27.75 -4.77
C LYS A 179 8.40 27.84 -5.18
N PHE A 180 8.68 28.66 -6.18
CA PHE A 180 10.04 28.86 -6.70
C PHE A 180 11.02 29.43 -5.65
N ASP A 181 10.51 30.19 -4.69
CA ASP A 181 11.26 30.78 -3.57
C ASP A 181 11.44 29.83 -2.38
N SER A 182 10.95 28.58 -2.47
CA SER A 182 11.13 27.57 -1.43
C SER A 182 12.58 27.06 -1.38
N CYS A 183 12.94 26.36 -0.30
CA CYS A 183 14.26 25.75 -0.09
C CYS A 183 14.50 24.51 -0.97
N ILE A 184 14.26 24.62 -2.28
CA ILE A 184 14.39 23.54 -3.26
C ILE A 184 15.57 23.85 -4.18
N PRO A 185 16.39 22.84 -4.55
CA PRO A 185 17.43 23.00 -5.55
C PRO A 185 16.92 23.63 -6.84
N LYS A 186 17.64 24.61 -7.39
CA LYS A 186 17.20 25.41 -8.57
C LYS A 186 16.87 24.56 -9.80
N ASN A 187 17.59 23.46 -10.01
CA ASN A 187 17.35 22.52 -11.10
C ASN A 187 15.97 21.83 -10.97
N MET A 188 15.57 21.48 -9.76
CA MET A 188 14.25 20.91 -9.48
C MET A 188 13.15 21.96 -9.61
N ALA A 189 13.41 23.21 -9.19
CA ALA A 189 12.44 24.31 -9.29
C ALA A 189 12.05 24.62 -10.76
N GLN A 190 13.00 24.53 -11.70
CA GLN A 190 12.72 24.71 -13.14
C GLN A 190 11.80 23.61 -13.68
N LEU A 191 12.04 22.36 -13.29
CA LEU A 191 11.20 21.23 -13.69
C LEU A 191 9.77 21.39 -13.16
N PHE A 192 9.59 21.75 -11.89
CA PHE A 192 8.26 21.99 -11.32
C PHE A 192 7.50 23.10 -12.03
N ARG A 193 8.19 24.18 -12.41
CA ARG A 193 7.57 25.28 -13.16
C ARG A 193 7.09 24.85 -14.55
N TYR A 194 7.86 24.02 -15.25
CA TYR A 194 7.44 23.49 -16.54
C TYR A 194 6.17 22.62 -16.40
N ILE A 195 6.12 21.77 -15.38
CA ILE A 195 4.97 20.91 -15.11
C ILE A 195 3.75 21.75 -14.74
N GLU A 196 3.90 22.76 -13.87
CA GLU A 196 2.83 23.68 -13.48
C GLU A 196 2.21 24.39 -14.69
N VAL A 197 3.04 24.93 -15.59
CA VAL A 197 2.58 25.56 -16.83
C VAL A 197 1.83 24.57 -17.72
N SER A 198 2.34 23.34 -17.85
CA SER A 198 1.70 22.31 -18.69
C SER A 198 0.32 21.92 -18.16
N ASP A 199 0.20 21.69 -16.85
CA ASP A 199 -1.06 21.37 -16.18
C ASP A 199 -2.08 22.51 -16.30
N GLU A 200 -1.63 23.77 -16.26
CA GLU A 200 -2.50 24.92 -16.49
C GLU A 200 -3.06 24.97 -17.93
N GLN A 201 -2.25 24.61 -18.93
CA GLN A 201 -2.69 24.53 -20.33
C GLN A 201 -3.68 23.37 -20.56
N ASP A 202 -3.48 22.22 -19.92
CA ASP A 202 -4.41 21.09 -19.99
C ASP A 202 -5.76 21.46 -19.38
N ARG A 203 -5.79 22.10 -18.20
CA ARG A 203 -7.04 22.57 -17.60
C ARG A 203 -7.79 23.58 -18.46
N ARG A 204 -7.07 24.48 -19.15
CA ARG A 204 -7.68 25.44 -20.08
C ARG A 204 -8.33 24.72 -21.27
N ARG A 205 -7.68 23.70 -21.82
CA ARG A 205 -8.23 22.87 -22.91
C ARG A 205 -9.46 22.08 -22.48
N ASP A 206 -9.44 21.47 -21.30
CA ASP A 206 -10.58 20.72 -20.78
C ASP A 206 -11.79 21.62 -20.50
N ASN A 207 -11.56 22.82 -19.95
CA ASN A 207 -12.62 23.80 -19.74
C ASN A 207 -13.21 24.28 -21.08
N HIS A 208 -12.39 24.44 -22.12
CA HIS A 208 -12.88 24.81 -23.44
C HIS A 208 -13.79 23.72 -24.03
N ARG A 209 -13.38 22.44 -23.95
CA ARG A 209 -14.17 21.29 -24.41
C ARG A 209 -15.49 21.13 -23.67
N ARG A 210 -15.53 21.42 -22.37
CA ARG A 210 -16.77 21.38 -21.56
C ARG A 210 -17.75 22.50 -21.88
N ASN A 211 -17.29 23.61 -22.46
CA ASN A 211 -18.14 24.74 -22.85
C ASN A 211 -18.65 24.61 -24.30
N GLU A 212 -18.21 23.61 -25.06
CA GLU A 212 -18.61 23.33 -26.44
C GLU A 212 -19.64 22.19 -26.58
N CYS A 213 -19.96 21.51 -25.48
CA CYS A 213 -21.05 20.52 -25.37
C CYS A 213 -22.24 21.12 -24.59
#